data_AF-A0A087XJ15-F1
#
_entry.id   AF-A0A087XJ15-F1
#
_cell.length_a   1.000
_cell.length_b   1.000
_cell.length_c   1.000
_cell.angle_alpha   90.00
_cell.angle_beta   90.00
_cell.angle_gamma   90.00
#
_symmetry.space_group_name_H-M   'P 1'
#
loop_
_entity.id
_entity.type
_entity.pdbx_description
1 polymer ?
#
loop_
_entity_poly.entity_id
_entity_poly.type
_entity_poly.pdbx_seq_one_letter_code
_entity_poly.pdbx_strand_id
1 'polypeptide(L)'
;MSNSKEGNSCPDGYRALSTTELRELLHSDDKMDQIIRLNEKFQELQVDREIQLTSNRSLAEESLARRPRLNNGKLQLAEKYKELSNLVTTCWEKQSQLGEFALLPRRHRFRDGEGWGDVVLVSCS
;
A
#
# COMPACT_ATOMS: atom_id res chain seq x y z
N MET A 1 -26.92 -19.39 19.73
CA MET A 1 -28.38 -19.22 19.85
C MET A 1 -28.62 -18.08 20.81
N SER A 2 -28.83 -16.88 20.28
CA SER A 2 -29.08 -15.69 21.10
C SER A 2 -30.55 -15.35 20.93
N ASN A 3 -31.32 -15.54 22.01
CA ASN A 3 -32.73 -15.18 22.08
C ASN A 3 -32.85 -13.65 22.06
N SER A 4 -33.09 -13.08 20.88
CA SER A 4 -33.61 -11.73 20.76
C SER A 4 -35.12 -11.83 20.99
N LYS A 5 -35.54 -11.53 22.22
CA LYS A 5 -36.95 -11.32 22.56
C LYS A 5 -37.42 -10.14 21.69
N GLU A 6 -38.09 -10.43 20.58
CA GLU A 6 -38.85 -9.44 19.82
C GLU A 6 -40.03 -9.02 20.69
N GLY A 7 -39.76 -8.10 21.61
CA GLY A 7 -40.79 -7.22 22.15
C GLY A 7 -41.24 -6.34 21.00
N ASN A 8 -42.13 -6.86 20.16
CA ASN A 8 -42.94 -6.06 19.25
C ASN A 8 -43.91 -5.24 20.12
N SER A 9 -43.35 -4.27 20.85
CA SER A 9 -44.09 -3.25 21.56
C SER A 9 -44.60 -2.31 20.48
N CYS A 10 -45.74 -2.67 19.90
CA CYS A 10 -46.59 -1.63 19.34
C CYS A 10 -46.80 -0.62 20.48
N PRO A 11 -46.38 0.65 20.34
CA PRO A 11 -46.57 1.61 21.41
C PRO A 11 -48.08 1.75 21.59
N ASP A 12 -48.60 1.13 22.65
CA ASP A 12 -50.03 1.13 22.97
C ASP A 12 -50.55 2.56 23.17
N GLY A 13 -49.66 3.55 23.26
CA GLY A 13 -49.95 4.98 23.24
C GLY A 13 -50.69 5.47 21.99
N TYR A 14 -50.54 4.84 20.82
CA TYR A 14 -51.32 5.27 19.63
C TYR A 14 -52.79 4.90 19.73
N ARG A 15 -53.15 3.86 20.51
CA ARG A 15 -54.55 3.49 20.77
C ARG A 15 -55.28 4.50 21.65
N ALA A 16 -54.55 5.32 22.40
CA ALA A 16 -55.12 6.38 23.22
C ALA A 16 -55.46 7.66 22.42
N LEU A 17 -55.01 7.77 21.17
CA LEU A 17 -55.23 8.94 20.33
C LEU A 17 -56.56 8.86 19.57
N SER A 18 -57.20 10.01 19.40
CA SER A 18 -58.39 10.15 18.55
C SER A 18 -58.04 10.08 17.06
N THR A 19 -59.06 9.84 16.22
CA THR A 19 -58.90 9.79 14.75
C THR A 19 -58.46 11.12 14.14
N THR A 20 -58.71 12.24 14.82
CA THR A 20 -58.23 13.57 14.42
C THR A 20 -56.74 13.74 14.76
N GLU A 21 -56.32 13.38 15.97
CA GLU A 21 -54.92 13.48 16.41
C GLU A 21 -54.00 12.56 15.60
N LEU A 22 -54.46 11.34 15.29
CA LEU A 22 -53.72 10.43 14.41
C LEU A 22 -53.53 11.00 13.00
N ARG A 23 -54.53 11.73 12.49
CA ARG A 23 -54.48 12.34 11.16
C ARG A 23 -53.53 13.53 11.13
N GLU A 24 -53.56 14.36 12.17
CA GLU A 24 -52.58 15.44 12.35
C GLU A 24 -51.17 14.92 12.53
N LEU A 25 -50.98 13.83 13.26
CA LEU A 25 -49.69 13.18 13.42
C LEU A 25 -49.14 12.71 12.07
N LEU A 26 -50.00 12.08 11.25
CA LEU A 26 -49.62 11.58 9.92
C LEU A 26 -49.32 12.70 8.92
N HIS A 27 -49.89 13.90 9.10
CA HIS A 27 -49.72 15.04 8.18
C HIS A 27 -48.66 16.04 8.67
N SER A 28 -48.00 15.78 9.80
CA SER A 28 -46.96 16.64 10.36
C SER A 28 -45.60 15.97 10.23
N ASP A 29 -44.84 16.40 9.23
CA ASP A 29 -43.47 15.92 8.99
C ASP A 29 -42.58 16.13 10.21
N ASP A 30 -42.72 17.26 10.92
CA ASP A 30 -41.95 17.53 12.14
C ASP A 30 -42.17 16.47 13.24
N LYS A 31 -43.42 16.03 13.41
CA LYS A 31 -43.75 14.98 14.40
C LYS A 31 -43.24 13.62 13.95
N MET A 32 -43.32 13.32 12.65
CA MET A 32 -42.76 12.08 12.07
C MET A 32 -41.24 12.03 12.22
N ASP A 33 -40.56 13.13 11.92
CA ASP A 33 -39.13 13.30 12.13
C ASP A 33 -38.74 13.15 13.61
N GLN A 34 -39.56 13.68 14.52
CA GLN A 34 -39.34 13.52 15.95
C GLN A 34 -39.47 12.05 16.37
N ILE A 35 -40.44 11.30 15.85
CA ILE A 35 -40.58 9.86 16.08
C ILE A 35 -39.34 9.11 15.57
N ILE A 36 -38.83 9.45 14.38
CA ILE A 36 -37.63 8.82 13.82
C ILE A 36 -36.40 9.15 14.68
N ARG A 37 -36.21 10.41 15.07
CA ARG A 37 -35.09 10.83 15.93
C ARG A 37 -35.11 10.16 17.31
N LEU A 38 -36.30 9.88 17.85
CA LEU A 38 -36.46 9.21 19.15
C LEU A 38 -36.48 7.67 19.04
N ASN A 39 -36.46 7.13 17.83
CA ASN A 39 -36.43 5.68 17.64
C ASN A 39 -35.08 5.11 18.11
N GLU A 40 -35.13 4.21 19.08
CA GLU A 40 -33.94 3.61 19.71
C GLU A 40 -33.02 2.94 18.68
N LYS A 41 -33.57 2.14 17.76
CA LYS A 41 -32.78 1.49 16.70
C LYS A 41 -32.12 2.50 15.77
N PHE A 42 -32.80 3.60 15.47
CA PHE A 42 -32.22 4.66 14.65
C PHE A 42 -31.07 5.36 15.38
N GLN A 43 -31.21 5.61 16.69
CA GLN A 43 -30.14 6.18 17.51
C GLN A 43 -28.93 5.25 17.62
N GLU A 44 -29.14 3.95 17.84
CA GLU A 44 -28.07 2.94 17.85
C GLU A 44 -27.29 2.95 16.53
N LEU A 45 -28.00 2.94 15.39
CA LEU A 45 -27.35 3.01 14.07
C LEU A 45 -26.55 4.30 13.88
N GLN A 46 -27.02 5.42 14.40
CA GLN A 46 -26.30 6.70 14.34
C GLN A 46 -25.01 6.67 15.16
N VAL A 47 -25.04 6.05 16.34
CA VAL A 47 -23.85 5.83 17.17
C VAL A 47 -22.85 4.92 16.47
N ASP A 48 -23.31 3.78 15.93
CA ASP A 48 -22.44 2.86 15.19
C ASP A 48 -21.79 3.53 13.98
N ARG A 49 -22.56 4.35 13.24
CA ARG A 49 -22.04 5.15 12.14
C ARG A 49 -20.95 6.11 12.61
N GLU A 50 -21.14 6.80 13.75
CA GLU A 50 -20.16 7.73 14.28
C GLU A 50 -18.88 7.05 14.76
N ILE A 51 -19.00 5.87 15.38
CA ILE A 51 -17.85 5.03 15.74
C ILE A 51 -17.06 4.64 14.48
N GLN A 52 -17.74 4.19 13.43
CA GLN A 52 -17.11 3.81 12.17
C GLN A 52 -16.44 5.00 11.48
N LEU A 53 -17.10 6.16 11.45
CA LEU A 53 -16.53 7.38 10.87
C LEU A 53 -15.28 7.83 11.62
N THR A 54 -15.31 7.79 12.95
CA THR A 54 -14.16 8.13 13.79
C THR A 54 -13.00 7.18 13.55
N SER A 55 -13.27 5.87 13.49
CA SER A 55 -12.27 4.84 13.19
C SER A 55 -11.68 5.03 11.78
N ASN A 56 -12.53 5.20 10.77
CA ASN A 56 -12.09 5.40 9.39
C ASN A 56 -11.22 6.65 9.25
N ARG A 57 -11.61 7.75 9.90
CA ARG A 57 -10.83 8.99 9.93
C ARG A 57 -9.45 8.78 10.54
N SER A 58 -9.37 8.15 11.71
CA SER A 58 -8.10 7.84 12.37
C SER A 58 -7.19 6.99 11.48
N LEU A 59 -7.74 5.93 10.87
CA LEU A 59 -7.00 5.07 9.94
C LEU A 59 -6.54 5.81 8.69
N ALA A 60 -7.37 6.71 8.14
CA ALA A 60 -7.00 7.53 7.00
C ALA A 60 -5.86 8.50 7.35
N GLU A 61 -5.93 9.16 8.50
CA GLU A 61 -4.89 10.05 9.01
C GLU A 61 -3.55 9.31 9.19
N GLU A 62 -3.58 8.13 9.82
CA GLU A 62 -2.40 7.28 10.00
C GLU A 62 -1.82 6.79 8.65
N SER A 63 -2.70 6.34 7.74
CA SER A 63 -2.30 5.90 6.40
C SER A 63 -1.59 7.02 5.64
N LEU A 64 -2.15 8.23 5.66
CA LEU A 64 -1.56 9.40 5.04
C LEU A 64 -0.22 9.76 5.68
N ALA A 65 -0.10 9.70 7.01
CA ALA A 65 1.14 9.98 7.72
C ALA A 65 2.26 8.95 7.41
N ARG A 66 1.92 7.69 7.14
CA ARG A 66 2.90 6.63 6.83
C ARG A 66 3.39 6.65 5.37
N ARG A 67 2.57 7.14 4.42
CA ARG A 67 2.88 7.14 2.97
C ARG A 67 4.23 7.79 2.62
N PRO A 68 4.61 8.98 3.14
CA PRO A 68 5.88 9.62 2.77
C PRO A 68 7.10 8.75 3.13
N ARG A 69 7.11 8.18 4.34
CA ARG A 69 8.21 7.32 4.81
C ARG A 69 8.32 6.05 3.95
N LEU A 70 7.19 5.42 3.63
CA LEU A 70 7.16 4.24 2.77
C LEU A 70 7.67 4.55 1.37
N ASN A 71 7.21 5.66 0.77
CA ASN A 71 7.62 6.07 -0.57
C ASN A 71 9.11 6.42 -0.62
N ASN A 72 9.63 7.11 0.41
CA ASN A 72 11.05 7.39 0.53
C ASN A 72 11.88 6.09 0.61
N GLY A 73 11.43 5.12 1.42
CA GLY A 73 12.10 3.81 1.50
C GLY A 73 12.10 3.06 0.16
N LYS A 74 10.98 3.10 -0.59
CA LYS A 74 10.92 2.53 -1.95
C LYS A 74 11.90 3.21 -2.90
N LEU A 75 12.01 4.54 -2.84
CA LEU A 75 12.94 5.30 -3.68
C LEU A 75 14.40 4.93 -3.38
N GLN A 76 14.77 4.92 -2.09
CA GLN A 76 16.11 4.53 -1.65
C GLN A 76 16.46 3.10 -2.06
N LEU A 77 15.51 2.18 -1.95
CA LEU A 77 15.71 0.80 -2.37
C LEU A 77 15.93 0.69 -3.88
N ALA A 78 15.13 1.41 -4.69
CA ALA A 78 15.29 1.45 -6.13
C ALA A 78 16.66 2.01 -6.55
N GLU A 79 17.14 3.05 -5.85
CA GLU A 79 18.48 3.60 -6.06
C GLU A 79 19.58 2.57 -5.77
N LYS A 80 19.47 1.83 -4.65
CA LYS A 80 20.44 0.77 -4.31
C LYS A 80 20.43 -0.37 -5.32
N TYR A 81 19.27 -0.77 -5.83
CA TYR A 81 19.19 -1.76 -6.92
C TYR A 81 19.85 -1.25 -8.20
N LYS A 82 19.69 0.03 -8.53
CA LYS A 82 20.35 0.64 -9.69
C LYS A 82 21.88 0.65 -9.52
N GLU A 83 22.37 1.06 -8.35
CA GLU A 83 23.81 1.01 -8.02
C GLU A 83 24.36 -0.42 -8.18
N LEU A 84 23.66 -1.41 -7.61
CA LEU A 84 24.05 -2.81 -7.71
C LEU A 84 24.08 -3.29 -9.15
N SER A 85 23.06 -2.96 -9.95
CA SER A 85 23.01 -3.35 -11.36
C SER A 85 24.18 -2.77 -12.13
N ASN A 86 24.51 -1.49 -11.91
CA ASN A 86 25.67 -0.87 -12.54
C ASN A 86 26.99 -1.54 -12.10
N LEU A 87 27.11 -1.90 -10.83
CA LEU A 87 28.29 -2.59 -10.34
C LEU A 87 28.43 -3.97 -11.01
N VAL A 88 27.33 -4.71 -11.11
CA VAL A 88 27.30 -6.00 -11.81
C VAL A 88 27.73 -5.84 -13.26
N THR A 89 27.17 -4.88 -14.01
CA THR A 89 27.57 -4.66 -15.41
C THR A 89 29.05 -4.32 -15.53
N THR A 90 29.57 -3.42 -14.69
CA THR A 90 31.01 -3.10 -14.71
C THR A 90 31.90 -4.27 -14.35
N CYS A 91 31.46 -5.16 -13.44
CA CYS A 91 32.18 -6.39 -13.13
C CYS A 91 32.21 -7.35 -14.34
N TRP A 92 31.07 -7.53 -15.01
CA TRP A 92 30.99 -8.34 -16.23
C TRP A 92 31.89 -7.79 -17.34
N GLU A 93 31.85 -6.48 -17.59
CA GLU A 93 32.71 -5.83 -18.60
C GLU A 93 34.20 -6.05 -18.31
N LYS A 94 34.63 -5.87 -17.06
CA LYS A 94 36.02 -6.12 -16.65
C LYS A 94 36.40 -7.59 -16.78
N GLN A 95 35.49 -8.50 -16.45
CA GLN A 95 35.72 -9.94 -16.60
C GLN A 95 35.90 -10.33 -18.07
N SER A 96 35.06 -9.80 -18.96
CA SER A 96 35.19 -9.99 -20.40
C SER A 96 36.52 -9.45 -20.94
N GLN A 97 36.92 -8.24 -20.55
CA GLN A 97 38.22 -7.66 -20.94
C GLN A 97 39.40 -8.54 -20.49
N LEU A 98 39.39 -9.02 -19.25
CA LEU A 98 40.43 -9.93 -18.76
C LEU A 98 40.48 -11.24 -19.55
N GLY A 99 39.31 -11.78 -19.92
CA GLY A 99 39.21 -12.94 -20.82
C GLY A 99 39.83 -12.66 -22.19
N GLU A 100 39.53 -11.52 -22.80
CA GLU A 100 40.13 -11.10 -24.07
C GLU A 100 41.66 -10.94 -23.96
N PHE A 101 42.17 -10.26 -22.92
CA PHE A 101 43.61 -10.13 -22.69
C PHE A 101 44.31 -11.47 -22.47
N ALA A 102 43.65 -12.46 -21.87
CA ALA A 102 44.19 -13.81 -21.70
C ALA A 102 44.29 -14.56 -23.04
N LEU A 103 43.42 -14.25 -24.00
CA LEU A 103 43.41 -14.83 -25.35
C LEU A 103 44.35 -14.11 -26.32
N LEU A 104 44.80 -12.89 -26.00
CA LEU A 104 45.77 -12.16 -26.83
C LEU A 104 47.16 -12.82 -26.76
N PRO A 105 47.82 -13.06 -27.91
CA PRO A 105 49.18 -13.59 -27.94
C PRO A 105 50.14 -12.62 -27.24
N ARG A 106 50.87 -13.09 -26.22
CA ARG A 106 51.83 -12.25 -25.51
C ARG A 106 53.08 -12.06 -26.37
N ARG A 107 53.28 -10.85 -26.89
CA ARG A 107 54.54 -10.45 -27.56
C ARG A 107 55.61 -10.18 -26.52
N HIS A 108 56.59 -11.08 -26.44
CA HIS A 108 57.80 -10.87 -25.66
C HIS A 108 58.91 -10.34 -26.57
N ARG A 109 59.37 -9.12 -26.30
CA ARG A 109 60.55 -8.57 -26.95
C ARG A 109 61.78 -9.07 -26.21
N PHE A 110 62.63 -9.83 -26.88
CA PHE A 110 63.89 -10.31 -26.32
C PHE A 110 65.06 -9.62 -27.03
N ARG A 111 66.17 -9.46 -26.31
CA ARG A 111 67.38 -8.87 -26.86
C ARG A 111 68.38 -9.99 -27.11
N ASP A 112 68.57 -10.30 -28.38
CA ASP A 112 69.63 -11.20 -28.83
C ASP A 112 70.88 -10.38 -29.16
N GLY A 113 72.04 -11.04 -29.21
CA GLY A 113 73.33 -10.40 -29.51
C GLY A 113 73.38 -9.64 -30.85
N GLU A 114 72.40 -9.82 -31.73
CA GLU A 114 72.28 -9.16 -33.04
C GLU A 114 71.13 -8.13 -33.15
N GLY A 115 70.36 -7.90 -32.07
CA GLY A 115 69.26 -6.92 -32.09
C GLY A 115 68.06 -7.28 -31.22
N TRP A 116 66.98 -6.53 -31.36
CA TRP A 116 65.71 -6.84 -30.70
C TRP A 116 64.88 -7.80 -31.56
N GLY A 117 64.57 -8.98 -31.03
CA GLY A 117 63.64 -9.94 -31.62
C GLY A 117 62.28 -9.91 -30.92
N ASP A 118 61.20 -10.18 -31.67
CA ASP A 118 59.84 -10.35 -31.13
C ASP A 118 59.45 -11.84 -31.16
N VAL A 119 59.14 -12.42 -30.00
CA VAL A 119 58.53 -13.75 -29.86
C VAL A 119 57.07 -13.61 -29.47
N VAL A 120 56.20 -14.33 -30.17
CA VAL A 120 54.76 -14.41 -29.83
C VAL A 120 54.52 -15.73 -29.11
N LEU A 121 54.27 -15.68 -27.80
CA LEU A 121 53.81 -16.85 -27.06
C LEU A 121 52.30 -17.00 -27.25
N VAL A 122 51.90 -18.07 -27.93
CA VAL A 122 50.50 -18.48 -28.04
C VAL A 122 50.16 -19.27 -26.78
N SER A 123 49.21 -18.80 -25.98
CA SER A 123 48.69 -19.55 -24.85
C SER A 123 47.96 -20.80 -25.37
N CYS A 124 48.51 -22.00 -25.16
CA CYS A 124 47.75 -23.23 -25.35
C CYS A 124 46.62 -23.29 -24.31
N SER A 125 45.39 -23.48 -24.77
CA SER A 125 44.24 -23.81 -23.93
C SER A 125 44.21 -25.29 -23.57
#